data_AF-A0A3S8V0F2-F1
#
_entry.id   AF-A0A3S8V0F2-F1
#
_cell.length_a   1.000
_cell.length_b   1.000
_cell.length_c   1.000
_cell.angle_alpha   90.00
_cell.angle_beta   90.00
_cell.angle_gamma   90.00
#
_symmetry.space_group_name_H-M   'P 1'
#
loop_
_entity.id
_entity.type
_entity.pdbx_description
1 polymer ?
#
loop_
_entity_poly.entity_id
_entity_poly.type
_entity_poly.pdbx_seq_one_letter_code
_entity_poly.pdbx_strand_id
1 'polypeptide(L)'
;MLFMLMYLYSMMMITFMLIIINMIIMKKKFLNYEKSSPYECGFDPISNNRLPFSLQFYLVSLIFLIFDIEISLLLPLMKCFKSMYFMNMTNILMLMTVILLLGLMIELKEGALKWFY
;
A
#
# COMPACT_ATOMS: atom_id res chain seq x y z
N MET A 1 15.46 -13.75 18.05
CA MET A 1 15.57 -12.32 17.65
C MET A 1 16.81 -12.06 16.79
N LEU A 2 18.01 -12.43 17.24
CA LEU A 2 19.26 -12.22 16.48
C LEU A 2 19.25 -12.91 15.10
N PHE A 3 18.74 -14.15 15.02
CA PHE A 3 18.61 -14.86 13.74
C PHE A 3 17.65 -14.16 12.75
N MET A 4 16.55 -13.58 13.24
CA MET A 4 15.61 -12.82 12.41
C MET A 4 16.24 -11.53 11.89
N LEU A 5 17.05 -10.87 12.72
CA LEU A 5 17.81 -9.68 12.32
C LEU A 5 18.86 -10.02 11.26
N MET A 6 19.57 -11.14 11.41
CA MET A 6 20.54 -11.61 10.42
C MET A 6 19.88 -11.94 9.08
N TYR A 7 18.68 -12.52 9.10
CA TYR A 7 17.91 -12.79 7.89
C TYR A 7 17.45 -11.51 7.19
N LEU A 8 16.95 -10.51 7.93
CA LEU A 8 16.56 -9.22 7.34
C LEU A 8 17.76 -8.51 6.69
N TYR A 9 18.91 -8.55 7.36
CA TYR A 9 20.14 -7.95 6.84
C TYR A 9 20.64 -8.66 5.58
N SER A 10 20.61 -10.00 5.55
CA SER A 10 21.03 -10.75 4.36
C SER A 10 20.15 -10.45 3.15
N MET A 11 18.83 -10.34 3.33
CA MET A 11 17.91 -10.01 2.23
C MET A 11 18.17 -8.61 1.65
N MET A 12 18.40 -7.61 2.51
CA MET A 12 18.78 -6.27 2.07
C MET A 12 20.10 -6.30 1.28
N MET A 13 21.13 -6.97 1.80
CA MET A 13 22.44 -7.07 1.13
C MET A 13 22.34 -7.70 -0.26
N ILE A 14 21.51 -8.74 -0.42
CA ILE A 14 21.29 -9.38 -1.72
C ILE A 14 20.69 -8.38 -2.73
N THR A 15 19.67 -7.61 -2.33
CA THR A 15 19.06 -6.62 -3.23
C THR A 15 20.04 -5.51 -3.64
N PHE A 16 20.86 -5.02 -2.71
CA PHE A 16 21.90 -4.04 -3.01
C PHE A 16 22.94 -4.58 -3.98
N MET A 17 23.40 -5.82 -3.77
CA MET A 17 24.36 -6.46 -4.67
C MET A 17 23.79 -6.61 -6.08
N LEU A 18 22.52 -6.99 -6.23
CA LEU A 18 21.87 -7.08 -7.53
C LEU A 18 21.79 -5.71 -8.24
N ILE A 19 21.50 -4.64 -7.51
CA ILE A 19 21.50 -3.27 -8.07
C ILE A 19 22.92 -2.90 -8.54
N ILE A 20 23.95 -3.16 -7.73
CA ILE A 20 25.35 -2.85 -8.09
C ILE A 20 25.78 -3.65 -9.32
N ILE A 21 25.47 -4.95 -9.38
CA ILE A 21 25.75 -5.79 -10.54
C ILE A 21 25.05 -5.25 -11.78
N ASN A 22 23.77 -4.87 -11.68
CA ASN A 22 23.04 -4.27 -12.79
C ASN A 22 23.72 -2.97 -13.28
N MET A 23 24.14 -2.10 -12.37
CA MET A 23 24.84 -0.86 -12.71
C MET A 23 26.20 -1.11 -13.38
N ILE A 24 26.94 -2.15 -12.96
CA ILE A 24 28.23 -2.54 -13.56
C ILE A 24 28.02 -3.15 -14.97
N ILE A 25 27.02 -4.02 -15.12
CA ILE A 25 26.70 -4.67 -16.41
C ILE A 25 26.11 -3.66 -17.41
N MET A 26 25.40 -2.64 -16.93
CA MET A 26 24.74 -1.67 -17.79
C MET A 26 25.75 -0.93 -18.69
N LYS A 27 25.71 -1.24 -19.99
CA LYS A 27 26.59 -0.67 -21.04
C LYS A 27 26.35 0.82 -21.37
N LYS A 28 25.48 1.54 -20.65
CA LYS A 28 25.19 2.96 -20.95
C LYS A 28 26.28 3.86 -20.35
N LYS A 29 27.42 3.96 -21.04
CA LYS A 29 28.53 4.86 -20.66
C LYS A 29 28.37 6.30 -21.16
N PHE A 30 27.47 6.57 -22.10
CA PHE A 30 27.25 7.91 -22.63
C PHE A 30 25.77 8.30 -22.49
N LEU A 31 25.55 9.47 -21.87
CA LEU A 31 24.27 10.18 -21.88
C LEU A 31 24.00 10.62 -23.33
N ASN A 32 23.35 9.76 -24.11
CA ASN A 32 22.85 10.17 -25.41
C ASN A 32 21.66 11.10 -25.18
N TYR A 33 21.77 12.34 -25.66
CA TYR A 33 20.73 13.38 -25.53
C TYR A 33 19.34 12.87 -25.97
N GLU A 34 19.30 12.11 -27.06
CA GLU A 34 18.07 11.51 -27.62
C GLU A 34 17.44 10.42 -26.74
N LYS A 35 18.22 9.78 -25.85
CA LYS A 35 17.69 8.83 -24.85
C LYS A 35 17.21 9.54 -23.58
N SER A 36 17.68 10.76 -23.34
CA SER A 36 17.26 11.59 -22.20
C SER A 36 16.13 12.56 -22.54
N SER A 37 15.81 12.77 -23.83
CA SER A 37 14.63 13.51 -24.26
C SER A 37 13.37 12.65 -24.12
N PRO A 38 12.20 13.26 -23.83
CA PRO A 38 10.93 12.56 -23.78
C PRO A 38 10.66 11.90 -25.14
N TYR A 39 10.40 10.60 -25.12
CA TYR A 39 10.01 9.87 -26.30
C TYR A 39 8.59 10.30 -26.71
N GLU A 40 8.39 10.46 -28.02
CA GLU A 40 7.09 10.66 -28.69
C GLU A 40 6.59 12.10 -28.89
N CYS A 41 7.46 13.10 -29.15
CA CYS A 41 7.27 14.11 -30.23
C CYS A 41 8.05 15.44 -30.05
N GLY A 42 8.99 15.56 -29.11
CA GLY A 42 9.84 16.76 -29.02
C GLY A 42 9.11 18.07 -28.70
N PHE A 43 7.86 17.97 -28.22
CA PHE A 43 7.14 19.09 -27.65
C PHE A 43 7.37 19.13 -26.15
N ASP A 44 7.69 20.31 -25.64
CA ASP A 44 7.64 20.56 -24.20
C ASP A 44 6.21 20.29 -23.70
N PRO A 45 6.01 19.68 -22.52
CA PRO A 45 4.69 19.47 -21.98
C PRO A 45 3.97 20.83 -21.83
N ILE A 46 2.98 21.09 -22.68
CA ILE A 46 2.19 22.34 -22.73
C ILE A 46 1.27 22.49 -21.50
N SER A 47 1.06 21.41 -20.75
CA SER A 47 0.15 21.39 -19.60
C SER A 47 0.88 21.65 -18.28
N ASN A 48 0.33 22.57 -17.48
CA ASN A 48 0.71 22.75 -16.08
C ASN A 48 0.74 21.41 -15.32
N ASN A 49 1.72 21.22 -14.42
CA ASN A 49 1.87 20.04 -13.55
C ASN A 49 0.64 19.71 -12.66
N ARG A 50 -0.40 20.56 -12.67
CA ARG A 50 -1.67 20.31 -12.00
C ARG A 50 -2.60 19.57 -12.95
N LEU A 51 -2.37 18.28 -13.08
CA LEU A 51 -3.36 17.37 -13.66
C LEU A 51 -4.62 17.39 -12.76
N PRO A 52 -5.84 17.38 -13.32
CA PRO A 52 -7.04 17.23 -12.52
C PRO A 52 -6.94 15.93 -11.72
N PHE A 53 -6.92 16.07 -10.39
CA PHE A 53 -6.84 14.93 -9.49
C PHE A 53 -8.22 14.28 -9.42
N SER A 54 -8.29 12.97 -9.65
CA SER A 54 -9.55 12.23 -9.52
C SER A 54 -9.88 12.00 -8.05
N LEU A 55 -10.96 12.62 -7.58
CA LEU A 55 -11.48 12.49 -6.21
C LEU A 55 -11.66 11.03 -5.76
N GLN A 56 -11.97 10.13 -6.69
CA GLN A 56 -12.17 8.70 -6.40
C GLN A 56 -10.90 8.02 -5.86
N PHE A 57 -9.71 8.29 -6.40
CA PHE A 57 -8.47 7.73 -5.86
C PHE A 57 -8.18 8.23 -4.44
N TYR A 58 -8.53 9.48 -4.15
CA TYR A 58 -8.40 10.03 -2.79
C TYR A 58 -9.38 9.37 -1.82
N LEU A 59 -10.64 9.20 -2.21
CA LEU A 59 -11.64 8.52 -1.40
C LEU A 59 -11.21 7.08 -1.07
N VAL A 60 -10.72 6.33 -2.06
CA VAL A 60 -10.18 4.97 -1.83
C VAL A 60 -9.02 5.00 -0.83
N SER A 61 -8.11 5.98 -0.93
CA SER A 61 -6.98 6.10 0.01
C SER A 61 -7.41 6.42 1.46
N LEU A 62 -8.45 7.23 1.63
CA LEU A 62 -9.02 7.55 2.94
C LEU A 62 -9.73 6.34 3.55
N ILE A 63 -10.55 5.65 2.76
CA ILE A 63 -11.24 4.42 3.14
C ILE A 63 -10.22 3.35 3.58
N PHE A 64 -9.15 3.17 2.80
CA PHE A 64 -8.07 2.25 3.15
C PHE A 64 -7.44 2.58 4.51
N LEU A 65 -7.19 3.86 4.78
CA LEU A 65 -6.59 4.30 6.05
C LEU A 65 -7.50 3.98 7.23
N ILE A 66 -8.81 4.23 7.11
CA ILE A 66 -9.78 3.95 8.18
C ILE A 66 -9.85 2.44 8.44
N PHE A 67 -9.98 1.63 7.39
CA PHE A 67 -10.03 0.17 7.54
C PHE A 67 -8.74 -0.41 8.11
N ASP A 68 -7.57 0.12 7.75
CA ASP A 68 -6.30 -0.35 8.31
C ASP A 68 -6.22 -0.08 9.82
N ILE A 69 -6.72 1.08 10.28
CA ILE A 69 -6.83 1.38 11.72
C ILE A 69 -7.79 0.41 12.40
N GLU A 70 -8.96 0.13 11.83
CA GLU A 70 -9.92 -0.81 12.41
C GLU A 70 -9.39 -2.24 12.50
N ILE A 71 -8.65 -2.70 11.48
CA ILE A 71 -7.97 -4.01 11.48
C ILE A 71 -6.84 -4.02 12.52
N SER A 72 -6.10 -2.93 12.66
CA SER A 72 -5.04 -2.83 13.68
C SER A 72 -5.60 -2.99 15.11
N LEU A 73 -6.83 -2.53 15.37
CA LEU A 73 -7.53 -2.71 16.64
C LEU A 73 -7.92 -4.18 16.91
N LEU A 74 -8.02 -5.03 15.87
CA LEU A 74 -8.26 -6.46 16.02
C LEU A 74 -7.01 -7.25 16.44
N LEU A 75 -5.81 -6.79 16.09
CA LEU A 75 -4.55 -7.48 16.43
C LEU A 75 -4.34 -7.79 17.93
N PRO A 76 -4.63 -6.89 18.89
CA PRO A 76 -4.46 -7.20 20.32
C PRO A 76 -5.34 -8.34 20.83
N LEU A 77 -6.48 -8.64 20.17
CA LEU A 77 -7.32 -9.80 20.53
C LEU A 77 -6.53 -11.10 20.39
N MET A 78 -5.65 -11.21 19.37
CA MET A 78 -4.78 -12.38 19.15
C MET A 78 -3.88 -12.69 20.35
N LYS A 79 -3.44 -11.66 21.07
CA LYS A 79 -2.61 -11.83 22.26
C LYS A 79 -3.42 -12.23 23.50
N CYS A 80 -4.67 -11.76 23.60
CA CYS A 80 -5.54 -12.00 24.74
C CYS A 80 -6.24 -13.37 24.72
N PHE A 81 -6.14 -14.17 23.64
CA PHE A 81 -6.84 -15.47 23.53
C PHE A 81 -6.63 -16.43 24.71
N LYS A 82 -5.48 -16.35 25.38
CA LYS A 82 -5.16 -17.22 26.52
C LYS A 82 -5.75 -16.73 27.84
N SER A 83 -6.05 -15.44 27.96
CA SER A 83 -6.44 -14.82 29.24
C SER A 83 -7.93 -14.56 29.39
N MET A 84 -8.68 -14.45 28.29
CA MET A 84 -10.10 -14.15 28.32
C MET A 84 -10.98 -15.39 28.13
N TYR A 85 -12.17 -15.36 28.72
CA TYR A 85 -13.20 -16.36 28.47
C TYR A 85 -13.58 -16.39 26.98
N PHE A 86 -13.71 -17.59 26.42
CA PHE A 86 -14.03 -17.81 25.01
C PHE A 86 -15.30 -17.07 24.56
N MET A 87 -16.31 -17.00 25.43
CA MET A 87 -17.57 -16.30 25.13
C MET A 87 -17.38 -14.77 25.00
N ASN A 88 -16.53 -14.16 25.83
CA ASN A 88 -16.28 -12.72 25.75
C ASN A 88 -15.47 -12.39 24.49
N MET A 89 -14.52 -13.25 24.12
CA MET A 89 -13.71 -13.07 22.92
C MET A 89 -14.53 -13.16 21.64
N THR A 90 -15.41 -14.17 21.55
CA THR A 90 -16.33 -14.32 20.42
C THR A 90 -17.28 -13.13 20.32
N ASN A 91 -17.82 -12.63 21.43
CA ASN A 91 -18.67 -11.43 21.44
C ASN A 91 -17.95 -10.18 20.94
N ILE A 92 -16.71 -9.93 21.37
CA ILE A 92 -15.93 -8.75 20.92
C ILE A 92 -15.58 -8.87 19.44
N LEU A 93 -15.14 -10.05 18.99
CA LEU A 93 -14.84 -10.31 17.58
C LEU A 93 -16.07 -10.09 16.70
N MET A 94 -17.23 -10.63 17.11
CA MET A 94 -18.48 -10.46 16.37
C MET A 94 -18.94 -9.00 16.31
N LEU A 95 -18.78 -8.24 17.40
CA LEU A 95 -19.10 -6.82 17.41
C LEU A 95 -18.23 -6.05 16.41
N MET A 96 -16.91 -6.27 16.45
CA MET A 96 -15.96 -5.56 15.58
C MET A 96 -16.15 -5.93 14.10
N THR A 97 -16.42 -7.20 13.79
CA THR A 97 -16.69 -7.62 12.40
C THR A 97 -18.01 -7.04 11.87
N VAL A 98 -19.04 -6.91 12.70
CA VAL A 98 -20.30 -6.25 12.31
C VAL A 98 -20.08 -4.78 12.00
N ILE A 99 -19.28 -4.07 12.80
CA ILE A 99 -18.96 -2.65 12.56
C ILE A 99 -18.24 -2.49 11.22
N LEU A 100 -17.21 -3.31 10.96
CA LEU A 100 -16.48 -3.35 9.68
C LEU A 100 -17.42 -3.59 8.47
N LEU A 101 -18.31 -4.58 8.59
CA LEU A 101 -19.28 -4.90 7.54
C LEU A 101 -20.27 -3.75 7.30
N LEU A 102 -20.74 -3.09 8.36
CA LEU A 102 -21.65 -1.95 8.24
C LEU A 102 -20.96 -0.77 7.55
N GLY A 103 -19.70 -0.46 7.92
CA GLY A 103 -18.90 0.58 7.26
C GLY A 103 -18.77 0.34 5.75
N LEU A 104 -18.38 -0.87 5.36
CA LEU A 104 -18.28 -1.26 3.94
C LEU A 104 -19.62 -1.11 3.20
N MET A 105 -20.73 -1.51 3.81
CA MET A 105 -22.05 -1.41 3.19
C MET A 105 -22.48 0.05 2.97
N ILE A 106 -22.14 0.95 3.89
CA ILE A 106 -22.41 2.39 3.75
C ILE A 106 -21.61 2.96 2.56
N GLU A 107 -20.32 2.66 2.47
CA GLU A 107 -19.45 3.16 1.40
C GLU A 107 -19.86 2.64 0.01
N LEU A 108 -20.29 1.36 -0.07
CA LEU A 108 -20.84 0.78 -1.29
C LEU A 108 -22.13 1.48 -1.72
N LYS A 109 -23.00 1.83 -0.76
CA LYS A 109 -24.24 2.56 -1.03
C LYS A 109 -23.98 3.99 -1.50
N GLU A 110 -22.99 4.67 -0.91
CA GLU A 110 -22.57 6.02 -1.31
C GLU A 110 -21.86 6.06 -2.67
N GLY A 111 -21.43 4.90 -3.18
CA GLY A 111 -20.84 4.79 -4.51
C GLY A 111 -19.39 5.23 -4.59
N ALA A 112 -18.71 5.40 -3.44
CA ALA A 112 -17.28 5.75 -3.39
C ALA A 112 -16.39 4.72 -4.12
N LEU A 113 -16.87 3.48 -4.24
CA LEU A 113 -16.17 2.35 -4.87
C LEU A 113 -16.59 2.08 -6.33
N LYS A 114 -17.47 2.89 -6.92
CA LYS A 114 -17.90 2.71 -8.32
C LYS A 114 -16.86 3.31 -9.26
N TRP A 115 -16.14 2.44 -9.98
CA TRP A 115 -15.07 2.82 -10.91
C TRP A 115 -15.53 3.10 -12.34
N PHE A 116 -16.69 2.58 -12.72
CA PHE A 116 -17.24 2.79 -14.05
C PHE A 116 -18.75 2.92 -13.92
N TYR A 117 -19.21 4.15 -13.75
CA TYR A 117 -20.50 4.74 -14.14
C TYR A 117 -20.51 6.21 -13.72
#